data_AF-A0A2G0W853-F1
#
_entry.id   AF-A0A2G0W853-F1
#
_cell.length_a   1.000
_cell.length_b   1.000
_cell.length_c   1.000
_cell.angle_alpha   90.00
_cell.angle_beta   90.00
_cell.angle_gamma   90.00
#
_symmetry.space_group_name_H-M   'P 1'
#
loop_
_entity.id
_entity.type
_entity.pdbx_description
1 polymer ?
#
loop_
_entity_poly.entity_id
_entity_poly.type
_entity_poly.pdbx_seq_one_letter_code
_entity_poly.pdbx_strand_id
1 'polypeptide(L)'
;MKFLSVFTLVMVAILSGCDKKLEDFNHLPALYGSSDQLSVNKQLLAEFKDKNFVCRSETDFLPKESTAAAQAFRQLVEYASQGDQTENFWRDKEHKKKREDLLAVAIKEGSWKAKYLDSVWSLRYPASPEKAAAASDTINEFVQQGVPIVVSAYGASLYGRDYDAMYKLLSDAVDRGSPQAMASVGGNIVPQAKELHPVGKQMLECAVKQGYAPAYASLGQLAWMEGRRLDAYRLWEKGVNEGCADCSERLEYIGRVRPGYTYATPMLDLVPELAVINAFYEHNLFYELSGLSDFERPLPKELAFHLDDKELLKLLELEQRAQQ
;
A
#
# COMPACT_ATOMS: atom_id res chain seq x y z
N MET A 1 -69.46 16.94 -3.10
CA MET A 1 -68.71 15.86 -3.77
C MET A 1 -67.63 16.49 -4.61
N LYS A 2 -66.38 16.09 -4.34
CA LYS A 2 -65.14 16.63 -4.91
C LYS A 2 -64.87 15.95 -6.26
N PHE A 3 -64.46 16.72 -7.27
CA PHE A 3 -63.73 16.18 -8.42
C PHE A 3 -62.34 16.82 -8.45
N LEU A 4 -61.36 16.07 -7.94
CA LEU A 4 -59.94 16.35 -8.08
C LEU A 4 -59.54 15.95 -9.50
N SER A 5 -59.09 16.91 -10.31
CA SER A 5 -58.35 16.60 -11.54
C SER A 5 -56.89 16.35 -11.18
N VAL A 6 -56.45 15.10 -11.28
CA VAL A 6 -55.06 14.70 -11.10
C VAL A 6 -54.35 14.91 -12.44
N PHE A 7 -53.42 15.86 -12.48
CA PHE A 7 -52.43 15.98 -13.54
C PHE A 7 -51.42 14.83 -13.41
N THR A 8 -51.49 13.84 -14.29
CA THR A 8 -50.45 12.82 -14.42
C THR A 8 -49.40 13.35 -15.40
N LEU A 9 -48.32 13.92 -14.88
CA LEU A 9 -47.14 14.27 -15.67
C LEU A 9 -46.38 12.95 -15.96
N VAL A 10 -46.58 12.40 -17.16
CA VAL A 10 -45.77 11.26 -17.63
C VAL A 10 -44.41 11.81 -18.04
N MET A 11 -43.43 11.73 -17.13
CA MET A 11 -42.02 11.83 -17.49
C MET A 11 -41.65 10.60 -18.33
N VAL A 12 -41.71 10.74 -19.65
CA VAL A 12 -41.06 9.80 -20.56
C VAL A 12 -39.57 10.01 -20.41
N ALA A 13 -38.93 9.18 -19.57
CA ALA A 13 -37.48 9.02 -19.61
C ALA A 13 -37.14 8.37 -20.96
N ILE A 14 -36.73 9.18 -21.92
CA ILE A 14 -36.06 8.69 -23.12
C ILE A 14 -34.74 8.08 -22.63
N LEU A 15 -34.71 6.76 -22.47
CA LEU A 15 -33.48 5.98 -22.43
C LEU A 15 -32.86 6.08 -23.83
N SER A 16 -32.20 7.19 -24.12
CA SER A 16 -31.21 7.25 -25.17
C SER A 16 -30.14 6.24 -24.80
N GLY A 17 -30.16 5.09 -25.48
CA GLY A 17 -29.05 4.15 -25.53
C GLY A 17 -27.86 4.86 -26.17
N CYS A 18 -27.17 5.68 -25.38
CA CYS A 18 -25.81 6.06 -25.68
C CYS A 18 -24.94 4.88 -25.23
N ASP A 19 -24.23 4.27 -26.18
CA ASP A 19 -23.13 3.38 -25.85
C ASP A 19 -22.23 4.12 -24.86
N LYS A 20 -22.10 3.59 -23.64
CA LYS A 20 -21.25 4.21 -22.62
C LYS A 20 -19.81 4.13 -23.06
N LYS A 21 -19.06 5.17 -22.76
CA LYS A 21 -17.61 5.21 -22.91
C LYS A 21 -16.95 5.00 -21.56
N LEU A 22 -15.69 4.57 -21.57
CA LEU A 22 -14.92 4.38 -20.34
C LEU A 22 -14.88 5.67 -19.49
N GLU A 23 -14.72 6.82 -20.15
CA GLU A 23 -14.62 8.12 -19.50
C GLU A 23 -15.90 8.51 -18.75
N ASP A 24 -17.06 7.99 -19.15
CA ASP A 24 -18.32 8.24 -18.44
C ASP A 24 -18.28 7.71 -17.00
N PHE A 25 -17.46 6.68 -16.74
CA PHE A 25 -17.25 6.10 -15.41
C PHE A 25 -16.34 6.94 -14.51
N ASN A 26 -15.80 8.06 -15.00
CA ASN A 26 -15.09 9.04 -14.18
C ASN A 26 -15.97 10.18 -13.64
N HIS A 27 -17.27 10.15 -13.95
CA HIS A 27 -18.22 11.20 -13.61
C HIS A 27 -19.42 10.68 -12.81
N LEU A 28 -19.23 9.56 -12.10
CA LEU A 28 -20.27 9.01 -11.23
C LEU A 28 -20.47 9.89 -9.99
N PRO A 29 -21.66 9.85 -9.36
CA PRO A 29 -21.85 10.47 -8.06
C PRO A 29 -20.81 9.94 -7.06
N ALA A 30 -20.24 10.85 -6.27
CA ALA A 30 -19.31 10.45 -5.23
C ALA A 30 -20.02 9.58 -4.18
N LEU A 31 -19.37 8.48 -3.77
CA LEU A 31 -19.92 7.47 -2.86
C LEU A 31 -19.65 7.79 -1.39
N TYR A 32 -19.39 9.06 -1.05
CA TYR A 32 -19.27 9.46 0.34
C TYR A 32 -20.57 9.11 1.08
N GLY A 33 -20.48 8.40 2.20
CA GLY A 33 -21.41 8.69 3.29
C GLY A 33 -21.32 10.20 3.60
N SER A 34 -22.35 10.82 4.16
CA SER A 34 -22.19 12.22 4.61
C SER A 34 -20.93 12.31 5.50
N SER A 35 -20.24 13.46 5.54
CA SER A 35 -19.06 13.65 6.41
C SER A 35 -19.32 13.20 7.85
N ASP A 36 -20.59 13.29 8.27
CA ASP A 36 -21.11 12.91 9.58
C ASP A 36 -21.17 11.38 9.80
N GLN A 37 -20.89 10.56 8.78
CA GLN A 37 -20.86 9.10 8.81
C GLN A 37 -19.44 8.52 8.81
N LEU A 38 -18.40 9.34 8.59
CA LEU A 38 -17.03 8.88 8.69
C LEU A 38 -16.59 8.87 10.16
N SER A 39 -16.06 7.74 10.61
CA SER A 39 -15.43 7.64 11.94
C SER A 39 -14.08 8.36 11.89
N VAL A 40 -14.10 9.67 12.12
CA VAL A 40 -12.89 10.49 12.10
C VAL A 40 -12.05 10.17 13.34
N ASN A 41 -10.82 9.67 13.13
CA ASN A 41 -9.82 9.63 14.19
C ASN A 41 -9.43 11.07 14.57
N LYS A 42 -9.74 11.49 15.81
CA LYS A 42 -9.52 12.86 16.27
C LYS A 42 -8.03 13.23 16.30
N GLN A 43 -7.16 12.27 16.61
CA GLN A 43 -5.71 12.47 16.65
C GLN A 43 -5.13 12.69 15.26
N LEU A 44 -5.59 11.92 14.25
CA LEU A 44 -5.25 12.15 12.85
C LEU A 44 -5.60 13.58 12.44
N LEU A 45 -6.84 14.01 12.74
CA LEU A 45 -7.29 15.34 12.38
C LEU A 45 -6.47 16.43 13.08
N ALA A 46 -6.23 16.27 14.38
CA ALA A 46 -5.47 17.23 15.17
C ALA A 46 -4.04 17.42 14.65
N GLU A 47 -3.37 16.34 14.25
CA GLU A 47 -1.99 16.38 13.77
C GLU A 47 -1.88 16.95 12.33
N PHE A 48 -2.84 16.64 11.45
CA PHE A 48 -2.67 16.90 10.01
C PHE A 48 -3.50 18.06 9.44
N LYS A 49 -4.49 18.62 10.16
CA LYS A 49 -5.38 19.67 9.64
C LYS A 49 -4.68 20.92 9.12
N ASP A 50 -3.59 21.32 9.75
CA ASP A 50 -2.84 22.53 9.42
C ASP A 50 -1.45 22.19 8.82
N LYS A 51 -1.20 20.92 8.45
CA LYS A 51 0.10 20.48 7.97
C LYS A 51 0.39 21.07 6.59
N ASN A 52 1.42 21.91 6.51
CA ASN A 52 1.96 22.38 5.24
C ASN A 52 2.90 21.31 4.65
N PHE A 53 2.32 20.32 3.98
CA PHE A 53 3.08 19.20 3.42
C PHE A 53 4.01 19.65 2.28
N VAL A 54 5.25 19.15 2.33
CA VAL A 54 6.25 19.31 1.26
C VAL A 54 6.78 17.94 0.89
N CYS A 55 6.61 17.54 -0.37
CA CYS A 55 7.17 16.29 -0.86
C CYS A 55 8.71 16.34 -0.85
N ARG A 56 9.34 15.44 -0.09
CA ARG A 56 10.79 15.28 0.06
C ARG A 56 11.19 13.84 -0.21
N SER A 57 12.45 13.61 -0.60
CA SER A 57 12.96 12.25 -0.73
C SER A 57 13.40 11.71 0.62
N GLU A 58 13.01 10.47 0.93
CA GLU A 58 13.52 9.73 2.10
C GLU A 58 15.05 9.66 2.10
N THR A 59 15.64 9.51 0.91
CA THR A 59 17.09 9.34 0.73
C THR A 59 17.92 10.50 1.28
N ASP A 60 17.34 11.70 1.37
CA ASP A 60 17.99 12.88 1.95
C ASP A 60 18.15 12.79 3.48
N PHE A 61 17.42 11.87 4.12
CA PHE A 61 17.35 11.72 5.58
C PHE A 61 17.84 10.35 6.07
N LEU A 62 18.32 9.48 5.16
CA LEU A 62 18.90 8.19 5.53
C LEU A 62 20.34 8.34 6.04
N PRO A 63 20.80 7.49 6.98
CA PRO A 63 22.20 7.45 7.35
C PRO A 63 23.08 7.14 6.14
N LYS A 64 24.21 7.84 6.02
CA LYS A 64 25.17 7.61 4.93
C LYS A 64 25.95 6.32 5.18
N GLU A 65 26.05 5.48 4.16
CA GLU A 65 26.87 4.27 4.20
C GLU A 65 28.22 4.50 3.50
N SER A 66 29.26 3.87 4.01
CA SER A 66 30.53 3.76 3.30
C SER A 66 30.39 2.83 2.08
N THR A 67 31.30 2.92 1.11
CA THR A 67 31.32 1.99 -0.02
C THR A 67 31.46 0.54 0.42
N ALA A 68 32.24 0.28 1.49
CA ALA A 68 32.42 -1.07 2.03
C ALA A 68 31.12 -1.61 2.67
N ALA A 69 30.44 -0.79 3.48
CA ALA A 69 29.15 -1.12 4.08
C ALA A 69 28.09 -1.44 3.02
N ALA A 70 27.96 -0.56 2.02
CA ALA A 70 27.00 -0.73 0.94
C ALA A 70 27.28 -1.98 0.09
N GLN A 71 28.56 -2.27 -0.19
CA GLN A 71 28.94 -3.47 -0.93
C GLN A 71 28.67 -4.75 -0.12
N ALA A 72 28.95 -4.75 1.19
CA ALA A 72 28.68 -5.89 2.06
C ALA A 72 27.17 -6.15 2.18
N PHE A 73 26.35 -5.11 2.32
CA PHE A 73 24.90 -5.26 2.35
C PHE A 73 24.35 -5.75 1.00
N ARG A 74 24.89 -5.28 -0.13
CA ARG A 74 24.50 -5.77 -1.46
C ARG A 74 24.72 -7.28 -1.62
N GLN A 75 25.79 -7.83 -1.06
CA GLN A 75 26.00 -9.30 -1.09
C GLN A 75 24.89 -10.07 -0.37
N LEU A 76 24.32 -9.51 0.70
CA LEU A 76 23.15 -10.10 1.36
C LEU A 76 21.91 -10.01 0.45
N VAL A 77 21.67 -8.87 -0.19
CA VAL A 77 20.55 -8.66 -1.12
C VAL A 77 20.62 -9.62 -2.31
N GLU A 78 21.78 -9.76 -2.94
CA GLU A 78 22.01 -10.69 -4.07
C GLU A 78 21.82 -12.17 -3.67
N TYR A 79 22.08 -12.49 -2.40
CA TYR A 79 21.83 -13.83 -1.88
C TYR A 79 20.34 -14.03 -1.54
N ALA A 80 19.69 -13.01 -0.98
CA ALA A 80 18.25 -13.01 -0.71
C ALA A 80 17.44 -13.23 -1.99
N SER A 81 17.83 -12.60 -3.12
CA SER A 81 17.12 -12.77 -4.39
C SER A 81 17.15 -14.19 -4.96
N GLN A 82 18.07 -15.04 -4.50
CA GLN A 82 18.12 -16.47 -4.86
C GLN A 82 17.24 -17.32 -3.93
N GLY A 83 17.17 -16.94 -2.66
CA GLY A 83 16.56 -17.74 -1.61
C GLY A 83 15.09 -17.44 -1.35
N ASP A 84 14.67 -16.19 -1.49
CA ASP A 84 13.33 -15.75 -1.09
C ASP A 84 12.23 -16.51 -1.83
N GLN A 85 12.45 -16.86 -3.10
CA GLN A 85 11.50 -17.59 -3.95
C GLN A 85 11.53 -19.11 -3.78
N THR A 86 12.48 -19.64 -3.02
CA THR A 86 12.68 -21.07 -2.89
C THR A 86 12.08 -21.54 -1.58
N GLU A 87 11.05 -22.38 -1.65
CA GLU A 87 10.39 -22.91 -0.47
C GLU A 87 11.41 -23.59 0.47
N ASN A 88 11.31 -23.30 1.78
CA ASN A 88 12.20 -23.81 2.81
C ASN A 88 13.69 -23.44 2.68
N PHE A 89 14.09 -22.57 1.73
CA PHE A 89 15.49 -22.14 1.57
C PHE A 89 16.08 -21.59 2.86
N TRP A 90 15.36 -20.68 3.53
CA TRP A 90 15.82 -20.08 4.79
C TRP A 90 15.76 -21.01 6.01
N ARG A 91 15.14 -22.19 5.88
CA ARG A 91 15.12 -23.22 6.92
C ARG A 91 16.29 -24.19 6.82
N ASP A 92 16.90 -24.30 5.64
CA ASP A 92 18.12 -25.06 5.47
C ASP A 92 19.26 -24.48 6.33
N LYS A 93 20.05 -25.36 6.95
CA LYS A 93 21.09 -24.96 7.91
C LYS A 93 22.22 -24.20 7.23
N GLU A 94 22.63 -24.60 6.03
CA GLU A 94 23.70 -23.95 5.29
C GLU A 94 23.26 -22.57 4.81
N HIS A 95 22.05 -22.46 4.26
CA HIS A 95 21.51 -21.19 3.80
C HIS A 95 21.25 -20.22 4.95
N LYS A 96 20.72 -20.71 6.08
CA LYS A 96 20.58 -19.93 7.31
C LYS A 96 21.93 -19.39 7.79
N LYS A 97 22.95 -20.26 7.88
CA LYS A 97 24.30 -19.87 8.32
C LYS A 97 24.91 -18.84 7.37
N LYS A 98 24.79 -19.04 6.06
CA LYS A 98 25.31 -18.11 5.06
C LYS A 98 24.66 -16.72 5.16
N ARG A 99 23.33 -16.66 5.35
CA ARG A 99 22.62 -15.39 5.60
C ARG A 99 23.14 -14.69 6.84
N GLU A 100 23.25 -15.42 7.96
CA GLU A 100 23.74 -14.87 9.24
C GLU A 100 25.17 -14.34 9.10
N ASP A 101 26.04 -15.04 8.36
CA ASP A 101 27.41 -14.58 8.09
C ASP A 101 27.45 -13.30 7.23
N LEU A 102 26.65 -13.25 6.15
CA LEU A 102 26.56 -12.06 5.29
C LEU A 102 26.05 -10.85 6.08
N LEU A 103 25.04 -11.04 6.91
CA LEU A 103 24.48 -10.00 7.77
C LEU A 103 25.52 -9.50 8.79
N ALA A 104 26.23 -10.42 9.45
CA ALA A 104 27.30 -10.07 10.41
C ALA A 104 28.45 -9.30 9.76
N VAL A 105 28.85 -9.67 8.53
CA VAL A 105 29.85 -8.91 7.76
C VAL A 105 29.35 -7.51 7.44
N ALA A 106 28.11 -7.37 6.94
CA ALA A 106 27.55 -6.05 6.62
C ALA A 106 27.44 -5.13 7.84
N ILE A 107 27.04 -5.67 9.00
CA ILE A 107 27.01 -4.92 10.27
C ILE A 107 28.43 -4.49 10.67
N LYS A 108 29.42 -5.38 10.57
CA LYS A 108 30.82 -5.08 10.90
C LYS A 108 31.40 -3.96 10.02
N GLU A 109 31.04 -3.94 8.74
CA GLU A 109 31.43 -2.88 7.80
C GLU A 109 30.66 -1.56 8.03
N GLY A 110 29.67 -1.55 8.94
CA GLY A 110 28.93 -0.36 9.35
C GLY A 110 27.63 -0.12 8.57
N SER A 111 27.04 -1.15 7.96
CA SER A 111 25.73 -0.99 7.29
C SER A 111 24.62 -0.79 8.30
N TRP A 112 23.97 0.38 8.24
CA TRP A 112 22.80 0.66 9.08
C TRP A 112 21.61 -0.18 8.63
N LYS A 113 21.47 -0.45 7.32
CA LYS A 113 20.41 -1.30 6.76
C LYS A 113 20.51 -2.73 7.30
N ALA A 114 21.73 -3.28 7.35
CA ALA A 114 21.99 -4.59 7.94
C ALA A 114 21.65 -4.61 9.45
N LYS A 115 22.09 -3.60 10.21
CA LYS A 115 21.79 -3.49 11.65
C LYS A 115 20.28 -3.38 11.90
N TYR A 116 19.57 -2.59 11.09
CA TYR A 116 18.11 -2.48 11.14
C TYR A 116 17.44 -3.82 10.84
N LEU A 117 17.81 -4.47 9.74
CA LEU A 117 17.25 -5.76 9.34
C LEU A 117 17.46 -6.85 10.41
N ASP A 118 18.65 -6.93 11.00
CA ASP A 118 18.96 -7.87 12.09
C ASP A 118 18.09 -7.61 13.33
N SER A 119 17.83 -6.34 13.64
CA SER A 119 16.99 -5.94 14.76
C SER A 119 15.53 -6.33 14.52
N VAL A 120 14.99 -6.04 13.33
CA VAL A 120 13.61 -6.44 13.00
C VAL A 120 13.46 -7.96 12.96
N TRP A 121 14.45 -8.68 12.43
CA TRP A 121 14.49 -10.13 12.48
C TRP A 121 14.47 -10.66 13.92
N SER A 122 15.33 -10.10 14.78
CA SER A 122 15.45 -10.51 16.18
C SER A 122 14.21 -10.19 17.01
N LEU A 123 13.44 -9.16 16.66
CA LEU A 123 12.16 -8.87 17.29
C LEU A 123 11.05 -9.82 16.82
N ARG A 124 11.05 -10.21 15.54
CA ARG A 124 10.05 -11.15 14.99
C ARG A 124 10.32 -12.60 15.41
N TYR A 125 11.59 -12.97 15.51
CA TYR A 125 12.06 -14.33 15.82
C TYR A 125 13.10 -14.31 16.95
N PRO A 126 12.71 -13.94 18.18
CA PRO A 126 13.64 -13.77 19.28
C PRO A 126 14.25 -15.09 19.71
N ALA A 127 15.58 -15.16 19.72
CA ALA A 127 16.31 -16.31 20.26
C ALA A 127 16.36 -16.30 21.80
N SER A 128 16.26 -15.14 22.45
CA SER A 128 16.12 -14.99 23.90
C SER A 128 15.54 -13.60 24.26
N PRO A 129 15.03 -13.39 25.48
CA PRO A 129 14.56 -12.07 25.94
C PRO A 129 15.64 -10.98 25.85
N GLU A 130 16.90 -11.31 26.14
CA GLU A 130 18.02 -10.37 26.09
C GLU A 130 18.31 -9.90 24.65
N LYS A 131 18.22 -10.82 23.68
CA LYS A 131 18.36 -10.47 22.26
C LYS A 131 17.21 -9.60 21.78
N ALA A 132 15.97 -9.88 22.23
CA ALA A 132 14.83 -9.03 21.93
C ALA A 132 15.00 -7.62 22.52
N ALA A 133 15.51 -7.50 23.74
CA ALA A 133 15.79 -6.22 24.38
C ALA A 133 16.86 -5.43 23.61
N ALA A 134 17.99 -6.05 23.26
CA ALA A 134 19.05 -5.40 22.49
C ALA A 134 18.59 -4.95 21.09
N ALA A 135 17.72 -5.75 20.45
CA ALA A 135 17.11 -5.38 19.18
C ALA A 135 16.14 -4.19 19.33
N SER A 136 15.34 -4.18 20.40
CA SER A 136 14.46 -3.05 20.74
C SER A 136 15.25 -1.77 21.00
N ASP A 137 16.35 -1.85 21.75
CA ASP A 137 17.25 -0.72 22.00
C ASP A 137 17.81 -0.17 20.68
N THR A 138 18.22 -1.05 19.77
CA THR A 138 18.69 -0.65 18.44
C THR A 138 17.60 0.04 17.61
N ILE A 139 16.35 -0.46 17.62
CA ILE A 139 15.23 0.22 16.96
C ILE A 139 15.01 1.61 17.57
N ASN A 140 15.04 1.72 18.90
CA ASN A 140 14.89 3.00 19.60
C ASN A 140 16.02 3.99 19.24
N GLU A 141 17.26 3.54 19.09
CA GLU A 141 18.36 4.37 18.60
C GLU A 141 18.06 4.95 17.22
N PHE A 142 17.57 4.14 16.28
CA PHE A 142 17.21 4.61 14.95
C PHE A 142 16.01 5.56 14.95
N VAL A 143 15.03 5.32 15.81
CA VAL A 143 13.90 6.24 16.01
C VAL A 143 14.39 7.58 16.53
N GLN A 144 15.29 7.60 17.52
CA GLN A 144 15.88 8.83 18.06
C GLN A 144 16.75 9.57 17.03
N GLN A 145 17.43 8.85 16.14
CA GLN A 145 18.15 9.44 15.01
C GLN A 145 17.21 9.97 13.91
N GLY A 146 15.93 9.59 13.94
CA GLY A 146 14.94 10.00 12.97
C GLY A 146 15.14 9.33 11.61
N VAL A 147 15.54 8.05 11.58
CA VAL A 147 15.63 7.27 10.33
C VAL A 147 14.21 6.99 9.82
N PRO A 148 13.77 7.55 8.67
CA PRO A 148 12.34 7.70 8.37
C PRO A 148 11.57 6.38 8.28
N ILE A 149 12.11 5.37 7.57
CA ILE A 149 11.51 4.03 7.52
C ILE A 149 11.34 3.38 8.90
N VAL A 150 12.30 3.58 9.82
CA VAL A 150 12.25 3.01 11.17
C VAL A 150 11.25 3.76 12.05
N VAL A 151 11.25 5.10 11.98
CA VAL A 151 10.25 5.94 12.67
C VAL A 151 8.84 5.59 12.18
N SER A 152 8.66 5.39 10.87
CA SER A 152 7.39 4.97 10.29
C SER A 152 6.95 3.60 10.81
N ALA A 153 7.83 2.60 10.78
CA ALA A 153 7.52 1.24 11.25
C ALA A 153 7.21 1.22 12.75
N TYR A 154 7.99 1.93 13.56
CA TYR A 154 7.75 2.05 14.99
C TYR A 154 6.44 2.77 15.29
N GLY A 155 6.18 3.90 14.62
CA GLY A 155 4.93 4.64 14.72
C GLY A 155 3.73 3.76 14.38
N ALA A 156 3.75 3.08 13.22
CA ALA A 156 2.69 2.18 12.79
C ALA A 156 2.41 1.05 13.81
N SER A 157 3.44 0.56 14.52
CA SER A 157 3.26 -0.44 15.57
C SER A 157 2.38 0.05 16.74
N LEU A 158 2.24 1.35 16.95
CA LEU A 158 1.44 1.94 18.03
C LEU A 158 -0.07 1.98 17.71
N TYR A 159 -0.47 1.53 16.51
CA TYR A 159 -1.89 1.44 16.13
C TYR A 159 -2.71 0.66 17.16
N GLY A 160 -3.86 1.23 17.55
CA GLY A 160 -4.73 0.66 18.59
C GLY A 160 -4.18 0.73 20.02
N ARG A 161 -2.95 1.21 20.22
CA ARG A 161 -2.30 1.33 21.53
C ARG A 161 -2.13 2.78 21.97
N ASP A 162 -1.57 3.62 21.11
CA ASP A 162 -1.34 5.04 21.38
C ASP A 162 -1.40 5.84 20.07
N TYR A 163 -2.59 6.35 19.74
CA TYR A 163 -2.80 7.13 18.51
C TYR A 163 -2.11 8.50 18.53
N ASP A 164 -1.94 9.11 19.72
CA ASP A 164 -1.28 10.41 19.83
C ASP A 164 0.22 10.27 19.50
N ALA A 165 0.89 9.27 20.08
CA ALA A 165 2.29 8.99 19.76
C ALA A 165 2.46 8.49 18.31
N MET A 166 1.55 7.62 17.85
CA MET A 166 1.55 7.10 16.48
C MET A 166 1.58 8.22 15.45
N TYR A 167 0.59 9.14 15.48
CA TYR A 167 0.47 10.17 14.45
C TYR A 167 1.59 11.21 14.53
N LYS A 168 2.12 11.52 15.72
CA LYS A 168 3.30 12.37 15.85
C LYS A 168 4.54 11.75 15.19
N LEU A 169 4.78 10.47 15.42
CA LEU A 169 5.91 9.75 14.80
C LEU A 169 5.73 9.65 13.28
N LEU A 170 4.53 9.32 12.81
CA LEU A 170 4.23 9.28 11.37
C LEU A 170 4.37 10.68 10.74
N SER A 171 3.96 11.74 11.44
CA SER A 171 4.11 13.13 10.97
C SER A 171 5.58 13.53 10.83
N ASP A 172 6.46 13.17 11.78
CA ASP A 172 7.92 13.36 11.67
C ASP A 172 8.51 12.54 10.52
N ALA A 173 8.11 11.27 10.36
CA ALA A 173 8.57 10.45 9.25
C ALA A 173 8.13 11.01 7.88
N VAL A 174 6.91 11.57 7.78
CA VAL A 174 6.42 12.27 6.58
C VAL A 174 7.28 13.51 6.28
N ASP A 175 7.65 14.30 7.29
CA ASP A 175 8.49 15.50 7.09
C ASP A 175 9.93 15.17 6.64
N ARG A 176 10.33 13.92 6.84
CA ARG A 176 11.58 13.32 6.37
C ARG A 176 11.42 12.45 5.13
N GLY A 177 10.26 12.51 4.48
CA GLY A 177 10.02 11.89 3.19
C GLY A 177 9.76 10.38 3.20
N SER A 178 9.50 9.75 4.34
CA SER A 178 9.19 8.30 4.38
C SER A 178 7.96 7.97 3.52
N PRO A 179 8.11 7.18 2.45
CA PRO A 179 6.97 6.81 1.62
C PRO A 179 5.98 5.89 2.35
N GLN A 180 6.45 5.05 3.27
CA GLN A 180 5.62 4.20 4.12
C GLN A 180 4.73 5.06 5.03
N ALA A 181 5.29 6.08 5.67
CA ALA A 181 4.52 6.99 6.52
C ALA A 181 3.50 7.80 5.72
N MET A 182 3.91 8.32 4.56
CA MET A 182 3.01 9.04 3.66
C MET A 182 1.86 8.16 3.15
N ALA A 183 2.14 6.91 2.80
CA ALA A 183 1.12 5.95 2.41
C ALA A 183 0.18 5.60 3.57
N SER A 184 0.71 5.38 4.78
CA SER A 184 -0.08 5.07 5.97
C SER A 184 -0.99 6.23 6.37
N VAL A 185 -0.45 7.46 6.46
CA VAL A 185 -1.23 8.66 6.81
C VAL A 185 -2.25 8.99 5.72
N GLY A 186 -1.84 9.03 4.45
CA GLY A 186 -2.73 9.29 3.33
C GLY A 186 -3.85 8.24 3.24
N GLY A 187 -3.50 6.96 3.43
CA GLY A 187 -4.45 5.85 3.46
C GLY A 187 -5.44 5.90 4.61
N ASN A 188 -5.05 6.45 5.78
CA ASN A 188 -5.96 6.71 6.89
C ASN A 188 -6.87 7.92 6.63
N ILE A 189 -6.34 8.97 6.00
CA ILE A 189 -7.10 10.18 5.62
C ILE A 189 -8.23 9.85 4.65
N VAL A 190 -7.96 9.05 3.61
CA VAL A 190 -8.92 8.77 2.53
C VAL A 190 -10.29 8.30 3.06
N PRO A 191 -10.41 7.26 3.90
CA PRO A 191 -11.69 6.79 4.42
C PRO A 191 -12.21 7.57 5.63
N GLN A 192 -11.42 8.44 6.27
CA GLN A 192 -11.79 9.01 7.58
C GLN A 192 -11.98 10.52 7.58
N ALA A 193 -11.25 11.28 6.75
CA ALA A 193 -11.16 12.74 6.88
C ALA A 193 -11.21 13.43 5.52
N LYS A 194 -12.42 13.66 5.00
CA LYS A 194 -12.64 14.30 3.69
C LYS A 194 -11.96 15.66 3.55
N GLU A 195 -11.99 16.47 4.60
CA GLU A 195 -11.34 17.78 4.61
C GLU A 195 -9.82 17.71 4.42
N LEU A 196 -9.20 16.56 4.73
CA LEU A 196 -7.77 16.33 4.56
C LEU A 196 -7.42 15.62 3.24
N HIS A 197 -8.39 15.30 2.38
CA HIS A 197 -8.13 14.63 1.10
C HIS A 197 -7.07 15.33 0.23
N PRO A 198 -7.02 16.67 0.12
CA PRO A 198 -5.96 17.33 -0.64
C PRO A 198 -4.55 17.00 -0.14
N VAL A 199 -4.32 17.06 1.18
CA VAL A 199 -3.00 16.76 1.76
C VAL A 199 -2.71 15.26 1.74
N GLY A 200 -3.70 14.40 2.02
CA GLY A 200 -3.56 12.95 1.94
C GLY A 200 -3.20 12.49 0.52
N LYS A 201 -3.83 13.07 -0.50
CA LYS A 201 -3.51 12.82 -1.91
C LYS A 201 -2.07 13.21 -2.24
N GLN A 202 -1.62 14.40 -1.82
CA GLN A 202 -0.24 14.85 -2.05
C GLN A 202 0.79 13.92 -1.40
N MET A 203 0.52 13.42 -0.19
CA MET A 203 1.38 12.43 0.47
C MET A 203 1.46 11.14 -0.34
N LEU A 204 0.31 10.59 -0.77
CA LEU A 204 0.26 9.37 -1.56
C LEU A 204 0.96 9.50 -2.92
N GLU A 205 0.76 10.61 -3.63
CA GLU A 205 1.45 10.90 -4.89
C GLU A 205 2.96 11.03 -4.69
N CYS A 206 3.40 11.62 -3.58
CA CYS A 206 4.81 11.69 -3.23
C CYS A 206 5.41 10.31 -2.93
N ALA A 207 4.68 9.44 -2.21
CA ALA A 207 5.11 8.07 -1.95
C ALA A 207 5.27 7.25 -3.24
N VAL A 208 4.29 7.33 -4.15
CA VAL A 208 4.37 6.70 -5.48
C VAL A 208 5.55 7.24 -6.29
N LYS A 209 5.80 8.56 -6.26
CA LYS A 209 6.94 9.16 -6.97
C LYS A 209 8.29 8.62 -6.48
N GLN A 210 8.36 8.15 -5.24
CA GLN A 210 9.53 7.51 -4.66
C GLN A 210 9.60 5.99 -4.90
N GLY A 211 8.65 5.42 -5.63
CA GLY A 211 8.59 3.99 -5.97
C GLY A 211 7.77 3.14 -5.00
N TYR A 212 7.08 3.72 -4.03
CA TYR A 212 6.33 2.94 -3.03
C TYR A 212 4.93 2.58 -3.54
N ALA A 213 4.84 1.44 -4.22
CA ALA A 213 3.63 0.94 -4.86
C ALA A 213 2.38 0.81 -3.95
N PRO A 214 2.47 0.46 -2.66
CA PRO A 214 1.29 0.35 -1.80
C PRO A 214 0.43 1.63 -1.73
N ALA A 215 1.02 2.81 -1.98
CA ALA A 215 0.27 4.06 -2.03
C ALA A 215 -0.79 4.13 -3.16
N TYR A 216 -0.65 3.33 -4.23
CA TYR A 216 -1.68 3.24 -5.27
C TYR A 216 -3.01 2.72 -4.76
N ALA A 217 -3.02 1.85 -3.75
CA ALA A 217 -4.25 1.29 -3.19
C ALA A 217 -5.17 2.41 -2.68
N SER A 218 -4.61 3.32 -1.90
CA SER A 218 -5.33 4.47 -1.35
C SER A 218 -5.60 5.56 -2.38
N LEU A 219 -4.73 5.77 -3.38
CA LEU A 219 -5.04 6.68 -4.50
C LEU A 219 -6.24 6.18 -5.31
N GLY A 220 -6.28 4.88 -5.61
CA GLY A 220 -7.42 4.28 -6.31
C GLY A 220 -8.67 4.31 -5.45
N GLN A 221 -8.57 4.07 -4.14
CA GLN A 221 -9.70 4.22 -3.22
C GLN A 221 -10.22 5.67 -3.18
N LEU A 222 -9.34 6.67 -3.17
CA LEU A 222 -9.75 8.07 -3.22
C LEU A 222 -10.49 8.38 -4.53
N ALA A 223 -9.94 7.95 -5.67
CA ALA A 223 -10.59 8.09 -6.97
C ALA A 223 -11.98 7.43 -7.00
N TRP A 224 -12.08 6.21 -6.49
CA TRP A 224 -13.32 5.46 -6.38
C TRP A 224 -14.38 6.20 -5.55
N MET A 225 -13.97 6.75 -4.40
CA MET A 225 -14.85 7.53 -3.52
C MET A 225 -15.31 8.84 -4.16
N GLU A 226 -14.45 9.47 -4.97
CA GLU A 226 -14.74 10.67 -5.76
C GLU A 226 -15.63 10.42 -6.99
N GLY A 227 -16.04 9.17 -7.24
CA GLY A 227 -16.83 8.80 -8.42
C GLY A 227 -15.98 8.63 -9.70
N ARG A 228 -14.65 8.59 -9.55
CA ARG A 228 -13.67 8.38 -10.63
C ARG A 228 -13.32 6.89 -10.77
N ARG A 229 -14.28 6.09 -11.23
CA ARG A 229 -14.17 4.62 -11.21
C ARG A 229 -13.11 4.08 -12.15
N LEU A 230 -13.05 4.60 -13.38
CA LEU A 230 -12.02 4.21 -14.35
C LEU A 230 -10.62 4.53 -13.80
N ASP A 231 -10.44 5.73 -13.24
CA ASP A 231 -9.16 6.13 -12.65
C ASP A 231 -8.75 5.20 -11.50
N ALA A 232 -9.71 4.77 -10.66
CA ALA A 232 -9.44 3.83 -9.57
C ALA A 232 -8.86 2.51 -10.09
N TYR A 233 -9.49 1.90 -11.09
CA TYR A 233 -9.00 0.67 -11.71
C TYR A 233 -7.63 0.83 -12.34
N ARG A 234 -7.37 1.95 -13.03
CA ARG A 234 -6.04 2.22 -13.62
C ARG A 234 -4.96 2.45 -12.57
N LEU A 235 -5.28 3.08 -11.44
CA LEU A 235 -4.36 3.24 -10.32
C LEU A 235 -4.03 1.90 -9.68
N TRP A 236 -5.02 1.03 -9.46
CA TRP A 236 -4.78 -0.30 -8.92
C TRP A 236 -4.04 -1.21 -9.90
N GLU A 237 -4.36 -1.16 -11.20
CA GLU A 237 -3.61 -1.85 -12.26
C GLU A 237 -2.13 -1.44 -12.26
N LYS A 238 -1.87 -0.13 -12.18
CA LYS A 238 -0.49 0.36 -12.08
C LYS A 238 0.19 -0.14 -10.80
N GLY A 239 -0.51 -0.08 -9.66
CA GLY A 239 0.03 -0.51 -8.38
C GLY A 239 0.34 -2.00 -8.32
N VAL A 240 -0.53 -2.88 -8.82
CA VAL A 240 -0.30 -4.33 -8.79
C VAL A 240 0.93 -4.70 -9.64
N ASN A 241 1.14 -4.00 -10.76
CA ASN A 241 2.32 -4.16 -11.61
C ASN A 241 3.62 -3.63 -10.98
N GLU A 242 3.52 -2.84 -9.92
CA GLU A 242 4.64 -2.34 -9.12
C GLU A 242 4.76 -3.05 -7.75
N GLY A 243 3.96 -4.10 -7.49
CA GLY A 243 4.04 -4.92 -6.26
C GLY A 243 3.12 -4.52 -5.10
N CYS A 244 2.05 -3.78 -5.39
CA CYS A 244 1.01 -3.45 -4.41
C CYS A 244 0.04 -4.62 -4.20
N ALA A 245 0.21 -5.41 -3.14
CA ALA A 245 -0.70 -6.50 -2.77
C ALA A 245 -2.15 -6.02 -2.54
N ASP A 246 -2.32 -4.94 -1.78
CA ASP A 246 -3.63 -4.32 -1.54
C ASP A 246 -4.32 -3.91 -2.84
N CYS A 247 -3.57 -3.54 -3.88
CA CYS A 247 -4.14 -3.20 -5.19
C CYS A 247 -4.69 -4.45 -5.89
N SER A 248 -4.05 -5.61 -5.74
CA SER A 248 -4.63 -6.89 -6.19
C SER A 248 -5.95 -7.15 -5.50
N GLU A 249 -6.02 -7.05 -4.17
CA GLU A 249 -7.27 -7.28 -3.42
C GLU A 249 -8.41 -6.39 -3.92
N ARG A 250 -8.11 -5.12 -4.28
CA ARG A 250 -9.09 -4.21 -4.88
C ARG A 250 -9.53 -4.66 -6.28
N LEU A 251 -8.62 -5.12 -7.11
CA LEU A 251 -8.91 -5.61 -8.46
C LEU A 251 -9.65 -6.94 -8.47
N GLU A 252 -9.46 -7.80 -7.46
CA GLU A 252 -10.19 -9.05 -7.32
C GLU A 252 -11.71 -8.85 -7.27
N TYR A 253 -12.20 -7.70 -6.77
CA TYR A 253 -13.63 -7.40 -6.74
C TYR A 253 -14.30 -7.41 -8.13
N ILE A 254 -13.52 -7.23 -9.21
CA ILE A 254 -13.98 -7.42 -10.59
C ILE A 254 -14.52 -8.84 -10.80
N GLY A 255 -13.94 -9.83 -10.12
CA GLY A 255 -14.41 -11.21 -10.13
C GLY A 255 -15.90 -11.34 -9.79
N ARG A 256 -16.44 -10.47 -8.92
CA ARG A 256 -17.88 -10.50 -8.54
C ARG A 256 -18.84 -10.26 -9.69
N VAL A 257 -18.39 -9.52 -10.69
CA VAL A 257 -19.20 -9.15 -11.86
C VAL A 257 -18.85 -10.00 -13.09
N ARG A 258 -17.89 -10.91 -12.98
CA ARG A 258 -17.53 -11.86 -14.04
C ARG A 258 -18.50 -13.05 -14.09
N PRO A 259 -18.77 -13.62 -15.28
CA PRO A 259 -19.54 -14.85 -15.40
C PRO A 259 -18.92 -15.98 -14.57
N GLY A 260 -19.76 -16.76 -13.88
CA GLY A 260 -19.31 -17.86 -13.03
C GLY A 260 -19.10 -17.50 -11.55
N TYR A 261 -19.22 -16.22 -11.19
CA TYR A 261 -19.21 -15.84 -9.78
C TYR A 261 -20.39 -16.42 -9.00
N THR A 262 -20.05 -17.03 -7.86
CA THR A 262 -20.99 -17.42 -6.80
C THR A 262 -20.37 -17.07 -5.46
N TYR A 263 -21.16 -17.01 -4.38
CA TYR A 263 -20.61 -16.82 -3.04
C TYR A 263 -19.64 -17.93 -2.58
N ALA A 264 -19.66 -19.09 -3.27
CA ALA A 264 -18.73 -20.19 -3.02
C ALA A 264 -17.44 -20.11 -3.87
N THR A 265 -17.36 -19.20 -4.83
CA THR A 265 -16.23 -19.03 -5.74
C THR A 265 -15.32 -17.91 -5.23
N PRO A 266 -14.05 -18.18 -4.86
CA PRO A 266 -13.07 -17.14 -4.59
C PRO A 266 -12.98 -16.16 -5.77
N MET A 267 -12.96 -14.86 -5.50
CA MET A 267 -12.94 -13.85 -6.56
C MET A 267 -11.66 -13.93 -7.40
N LEU A 268 -10.54 -14.26 -6.76
CA LEU A 268 -9.24 -14.45 -7.40
C LEU A 268 -9.25 -15.55 -8.47
N ASP A 269 -10.07 -16.60 -8.30
CA ASP A 269 -10.22 -17.68 -9.29
C ASP A 269 -10.80 -17.17 -10.63
N LEU A 270 -11.49 -16.03 -10.60
CA LEU A 270 -12.08 -15.39 -11.77
C LEU A 270 -11.14 -14.35 -12.40
N VAL A 271 -9.95 -14.13 -11.82
CA VAL A 271 -8.91 -13.23 -12.31
C VAL A 271 -7.52 -13.90 -12.19
N PRO A 272 -7.28 -14.99 -12.94
CA PRO A 272 -6.09 -15.84 -12.77
C PRO A 272 -4.76 -15.10 -12.98
N GLU A 273 -4.75 -14.01 -13.76
CA GLU A 273 -3.58 -13.16 -13.96
C GLU A 273 -3.11 -12.54 -12.63
N LEU A 274 -4.04 -12.09 -11.78
CA LEU A 274 -3.73 -11.58 -10.45
C LEU A 274 -3.19 -12.68 -9.53
N ALA A 275 -3.71 -13.92 -9.67
CA ALA A 275 -3.23 -15.05 -8.86
C ALA A 275 -1.75 -15.36 -9.13
N VAL A 276 -1.32 -15.27 -10.39
CA VAL A 276 0.08 -15.46 -10.77
C VAL A 276 0.96 -14.33 -10.23
N ILE A 277 0.49 -13.09 -10.25
CA ILE A 277 1.22 -11.95 -9.69
C ILE A 277 1.33 -12.07 -8.16
N ASN A 278 0.23 -12.45 -7.48
CA ASN A 278 0.23 -12.66 -6.04
C ASN A 278 1.24 -13.75 -5.64
N ALA A 279 1.26 -14.88 -6.36
CA ALA A 279 2.25 -15.94 -6.13
C ALA A 279 3.69 -15.48 -6.35
N PHE A 280 3.94 -14.57 -7.31
CA PHE A 280 5.28 -14.00 -7.52
C PHE A 280 5.76 -13.17 -6.31
N TYR A 281 4.84 -12.45 -5.67
CA TYR A 281 5.12 -11.58 -4.52
C TYR A 281 5.03 -12.28 -3.15
N GLU A 282 4.33 -13.41 -3.04
CA GLU A 282 4.11 -14.19 -1.79
C GLU A 282 5.41 -14.60 -1.07
N HIS A 283 6.52 -14.60 -1.79
CA HIS A 283 7.80 -15.07 -1.30
C HIS A 283 8.87 -13.98 -1.36
N ASN A 284 8.61 -12.81 -0.76
CA ASN A 284 9.59 -11.71 -0.62
C ASN A 284 9.87 -11.39 0.86
N LEU A 285 10.37 -12.38 1.60
CA LEU A 285 10.52 -12.36 3.05
C LEU A 285 11.26 -11.13 3.57
N PHE A 286 12.39 -10.75 2.94
CA PHE A 286 13.18 -9.64 3.46
C PHE A 286 12.52 -8.28 3.23
N TYR A 287 11.85 -8.09 2.10
CA TYR A 287 11.06 -6.89 1.86
C TYR A 287 9.88 -6.82 2.83
N GLU A 288 9.11 -7.91 3.01
CA GLU A 288 8.00 -7.94 3.97
C GLU A 288 8.44 -7.69 5.41
N LEU A 289 9.64 -8.17 5.77
CA LEU A 289 10.17 -8.00 7.11
C LEU A 289 10.62 -6.56 7.36
N SER A 290 11.30 -5.92 6.39
CA SER A 290 12.05 -4.68 6.62
C SER A 290 11.49 -3.45 5.91
N GLY A 291 10.72 -3.63 4.84
CA GLY A 291 10.29 -2.55 3.94
C GLY A 291 11.43 -1.85 3.19
N LEU A 292 12.65 -2.39 3.23
CA LEU A 292 13.80 -1.82 2.52
C LEU A 292 13.67 -2.11 1.02
N SER A 293 13.68 -1.05 0.20
CA SER A 293 13.52 -1.16 -1.25
C SER A 293 14.65 -1.93 -1.94
N ASP A 294 15.80 -2.14 -1.27
CA ASP A 294 16.87 -3.00 -1.78
C ASP A 294 16.39 -4.45 -2.03
N PHE A 295 15.36 -4.92 -1.30
CA PHE A 295 14.77 -6.24 -1.47
C PHE A 295 13.52 -6.25 -2.38
N GLU A 296 13.13 -5.11 -2.95
CA GLU A 296 12.02 -5.08 -3.91
C GLU A 296 12.36 -5.88 -5.16
N ARG A 297 11.35 -6.55 -5.70
CA ARG A 297 11.47 -7.36 -6.91
C ARG A 297 10.56 -6.79 -7.99
N PRO A 298 11.12 -6.33 -9.12
CA PRO A 298 10.29 -5.84 -10.22
C PRO A 298 9.52 -7.01 -10.84
N LEU A 299 8.24 -6.78 -11.12
CA LEU A 299 7.42 -7.76 -11.83
C LEU A 299 7.97 -7.99 -13.25
N PRO A 300 8.16 -9.24 -13.69
CA PRO A 300 8.47 -9.54 -15.09
C PRO A 300 7.39 -8.99 -16.02
N LYS A 301 7.77 -8.43 -17.17
CA LYS A 301 6.83 -7.75 -18.08
C LYS A 301 5.75 -8.69 -18.62
N GLU A 302 6.08 -9.96 -18.76
CA GLU A 302 5.17 -11.03 -19.18
C GLU A 302 4.08 -11.36 -18.16
N LEU A 303 4.27 -10.96 -16.90
CA LEU A 303 3.27 -11.13 -15.84
C LEU A 303 2.44 -9.87 -15.61
N ALA A 304 2.70 -8.77 -16.33
CA ALA A 304 1.99 -7.51 -16.12
C ALA A 304 0.48 -7.67 -16.33
N PHE A 305 -0.30 -7.27 -15.33
CA PHE A 305 -1.74 -7.22 -15.39
C PHE A 305 -2.21 -6.04 -16.24
N HIS A 306 -3.11 -6.31 -17.18
CA HIS A 306 -3.79 -5.28 -17.95
C HIS A 306 -5.16 -5.78 -18.37
N LEU A 307 -6.21 -5.01 -18.09
CA LEU A 307 -7.53 -5.23 -18.66
C LEU A 307 -7.66 -4.42 -19.93
N ASP A 308 -8.06 -5.08 -21.02
CA ASP A 308 -8.35 -4.38 -22.26
C ASP A 308 -9.53 -3.43 -22.09
N ASP A 309 -9.51 -2.30 -22.80
CA ASP A 309 -10.50 -1.23 -22.65
C ASP A 309 -11.95 -1.70 -22.85
N LYS A 310 -12.18 -2.67 -23.74
CA LYS A 310 -13.53 -3.19 -24.00
C LYS A 310 -14.00 -4.09 -22.87
N GLU A 311 -13.11 -4.92 -22.34
CA GLU A 311 -13.37 -5.74 -21.17
C GLU A 311 -13.64 -4.86 -19.95
N LEU A 312 -12.76 -3.88 -19.67
CA LEU A 312 -12.91 -2.97 -18.55
C LEU A 312 -14.24 -2.20 -18.64
N LEU A 313 -14.61 -1.72 -19.83
CA LEU A 313 -15.90 -1.04 -20.05
C LEU A 313 -17.08 -1.95 -19.67
N LYS A 314 -17.06 -3.19 -20.17
CA LYS A 314 -18.11 -4.17 -19.87
C LYS A 314 -18.20 -4.47 -18.38
N LEU A 315 -17.06 -4.61 -17.69
CA LEU A 315 -17.03 -4.88 -16.26
C LEU A 315 -17.57 -3.71 -15.44
N LEU A 316 -17.19 -2.48 -15.80
CA LEU A 316 -17.71 -1.26 -15.18
C LEU A 316 -19.23 -1.11 -15.37
N GLU A 317 -19.75 -1.43 -16.55
CA GLU A 317 -21.19 -1.46 -16.79
C GLU A 317 -21.92 -2.47 -15.90
N LEU A 318 -21.35 -3.67 -15.74
CA LEU A 318 -21.92 -4.71 -14.89
C LEU A 318 -21.88 -4.32 -13.41
N GLU A 319 -20.76 -3.76 -12.95
CA GLU A 319 -20.62 -3.25 -11.59
C GLU A 319 -21.65 -2.16 -11.27
N GLN A 320 -21.85 -1.21 -12.19
CA GLN A 320 -22.85 -0.16 -12.00
C GLN A 320 -24.27 -0.71 -11.94
N ARG A 321 -24.61 -1.73 -12.75
CA ARG A 321 -25.92 -2.39 -12.69
C ARG A 321 -26.15 -3.15 -11.39
N ALA A 322 -25.11 -3.74 -10.81
CA ALA A 322 -25.20 -4.49 -9.56
C ALA A 322 -25.38 -3.59 -8.32
N GLN A 323 -25.07 -2.29 -8.44
CA GLN A 323 -25.20 -1.30 -7.36
C GLN A 323 -26.55 -0.55 -7.38
N GLN A 324 -27.36 -0.74 -8.43
CA GLN A 324 -28.71 -0.17 -8.60
C GLN A 324 -29.77 -1.14 -8.08
#